data_AF-A0A2U2PJS2-F1
#
_entry.id   AF-A0A2U2PJS2-F1
#
_cell.length_a   1.000
_cell.length_b   1.000
_cell.length_c   1.000
_cell.angle_alpha   90.00
_cell.angle_beta   90.00
_cell.angle_gamma   90.00
#
_symmetry.space_group_name_H-M   'P 1'
#
loop_
_entity.id
_entity.type
_entity.pdbx_description
1 polymer ?
#
loop_
_entity_poly.entity_id
_entity_poly.type
_entity_poly.pdbx_seq_one_letter_code
_entity_poly.pdbx_strand_id
1 'polypeptide(L)'
;MDLSVKEKLEVFARYIGKHVWIENLQGLTQNNELVHQCGLLKGIKEDALLIAFSFGSRWMLLTGEHRDTYRYKLLLHPLSRLTEDIMATANNLPASGFISQYYIKLGFDMPVFIAPDHPGNCKTVAELGLADYRSPKEITELNYVDNDQGWQTSFSL
;
A
#
# COMPACT_ATOMS: atom_id res chain seq x y z
N MET A 1 10.53 -2.95 12.91
CA MET A 1 9.53 -2.89 13.99
C MET A 1 8.24 -3.25 13.34
N ASP A 2 7.60 -4.29 13.83
CA ASP A 2 6.41 -4.81 13.21
C ASP A 2 5.17 -4.29 13.93
N LEU A 3 4.22 -3.79 13.14
CA LEU A 3 2.96 -3.24 13.62
C LEU A 3 1.95 -4.37 13.81
N SER A 4 1.13 -4.29 14.86
CA SER A 4 -0.03 -5.15 15.04
C SER A 4 -1.08 -4.93 13.95
N VAL A 5 -1.99 -5.89 13.76
CA VAL A 5 -3.10 -5.78 12.80
C VAL A 5 -3.92 -4.52 13.03
N LYS A 6 -4.21 -4.19 14.29
CA LYS A 6 -4.97 -2.99 14.65
C LYS A 6 -4.24 -1.71 14.21
N GLU A 7 -2.95 -1.61 14.46
CA GLU A 7 -2.15 -0.44 14.09
C GLU A 7 -2.02 -0.33 12.57
N LYS A 8 -1.84 -1.45 11.86
CA LYS A 8 -1.91 -1.47 10.40
C LYS A 8 -3.25 -0.93 9.90
N LEU A 9 -4.37 -1.40 10.45
CA LEU A 9 -5.72 -0.94 10.09
C LEU A 9 -5.92 0.55 10.35
N GLU A 10 -5.43 1.08 11.49
CA GLU A 10 -5.49 2.51 11.81
C GLU A 10 -4.71 3.37 10.81
N VAL A 11 -3.60 2.86 10.28
CA VAL A 11 -2.86 3.51 9.19
C VAL A 11 -3.66 3.44 7.89
N PHE A 12 -4.10 2.24 7.47
CA PHE A 12 -4.88 2.06 6.23
C PHE A 12 -6.18 2.88 6.22
N ALA A 13 -6.86 3.04 7.36
CA ALA A 13 -8.08 3.84 7.50
C ALA A 13 -7.95 5.26 6.93
N ARG A 14 -6.77 5.86 7.07
CA ARG A 14 -6.48 7.24 6.64
C ARG A 14 -6.39 7.35 5.12
N TYR A 15 -6.06 6.27 4.44
CA TYR A 15 -5.79 6.23 3.01
C TYR A 15 -6.92 5.53 2.22
N ILE A 16 -8.14 5.50 2.75
CA ILE A 16 -9.32 5.05 1.97
C ILE A 16 -9.42 5.88 0.68
N GLY A 17 -9.62 5.21 -0.44
CA GLY A 17 -9.58 5.79 -1.78
C GLY A 17 -8.21 5.75 -2.44
N LYS A 18 -7.19 5.13 -1.82
CA LYS A 18 -5.87 4.92 -2.42
C LYS A 18 -5.68 3.50 -2.93
N HIS A 19 -4.79 3.40 -3.92
CA HIS A 19 -4.42 2.10 -4.48
C HIS A 19 -3.54 1.36 -3.48
N VAL A 20 -3.76 0.06 -3.42
CA VAL A 20 -3.00 -0.88 -2.60
C VAL A 20 -2.46 -1.95 -3.55
N TRP A 21 -1.16 -2.19 -3.46
CA TRP A 21 -0.54 -3.37 -4.02
C TRP A 21 -0.63 -4.52 -3.02
N ILE A 22 -0.97 -5.68 -3.56
CA ILE A 22 -1.19 -6.90 -2.82
C ILE A 22 -0.29 -7.96 -3.44
N GLU A 23 0.49 -8.63 -2.60
CA GLU A 23 1.33 -9.75 -2.97
C GLU A 23 0.86 -10.99 -2.24
N ASN A 24 0.62 -12.08 -2.96
CA ASN A 24 0.33 -13.38 -2.37
C ASN A 24 1.64 -14.04 -1.93
N LEU A 25 1.82 -14.22 -0.62
CA LEU A 25 3.04 -14.78 -0.04
C LEU A 25 3.09 -16.30 -0.08
N GLN A 26 1.96 -16.98 -0.35
CA GLN A 26 1.93 -18.44 -0.42
C GLN A 26 2.50 -18.97 -1.75
N GLY A 27 2.77 -18.12 -2.74
CA GLY A 27 3.36 -18.51 -4.03
C GLY A 27 2.52 -19.49 -4.86
N LEU A 28 1.38 -19.94 -4.34
CA LEU A 28 0.53 -20.96 -4.95
C LEU A 28 -0.50 -20.27 -5.85
N THR A 29 -0.31 -20.45 -7.15
CA THR A 29 -1.26 -20.19 -8.24
C THR A 29 -2.42 -21.19 -8.26
N GLN A 30 -2.89 -21.67 -7.10
CA GLN A 30 -4.14 -22.44 -7.10
C GLN A 30 -5.27 -21.48 -7.50
N ASN A 31 -5.80 -21.68 -8.70
CA ASN A 31 -6.78 -20.87 -9.43
C ASN A 31 -6.24 -19.71 -10.30
N ASN A 32 -4.97 -19.73 -10.73
CA ASN A 32 -4.46 -18.73 -11.68
C ASN A 32 -4.51 -17.27 -11.15
N GLU A 33 -4.61 -17.08 -9.83
CA GLU A 33 -4.53 -15.74 -9.23
C GLU A 33 -3.10 -15.21 -9.37
N LEU A 34 -2.95 -14.03 -9.97
CA LEU A 34 -1.67 -13.34 -10.12
C LEU A 34 -0.98 -13.17 -8.76
N VAL A 35 0.33 -13.44 -8.71
CA VAL A 35 1.20 -13.26 -7.53
C VAL A 35 1.09 -11.83 -6.97
N HIS A 36 0.83 -10.87 -7.87
CA HIS A 36 0.67 -9.46 -7.56
C HIS A 36 -0.63 -8.92 -8.13
N GLN A 37 -1.36 -8.16 -7.33
CA GLN A 37 -2.56 -7.45 -7.76
C GLN A 37 -2.57 -6.04 -7.21
N CYS A 38 -3.18 -5.12 -7.95
CA CYS A 38 -3.45 -3.77 -7.46
C CYS A 38 -4.96 -3.58 -7.38
N GLY A 39 -5.42 -2.97 -6.30
CA GLY A 39 -6.82 -2.61 -6.13
C GLY A 39 -6.97 -1.30 -5.37
N LEU A 40 -8.20 -0.83 -5.27
CA LEU A 40 -8.55 0.42 -4.60
C LEU A 40 -9.07 0.13 -3.20
N LEU A 41 -8.45 0.69 -2.16
CA LEU A 41 -8.93 0.58 -0.79
C LEU A 41 -10.26 1.32 -0.63
N LYS A 42 -11.33 0.59 -0.34
CA LYS A 42 -12.68 1.16 -0.18
C LYS A 42 -13.13 1.25 1.28
N GLY A 43 -12.56 0.44 2.15
CA GLY A 43 -12.95 0.42 3.55
C GLY A 43 -12.12 -0.57 4.35
N ILE A 44 -12.40 -0.60 5.64
CA ILE A 44 -11.77 -1.49 6.61
C ILE A 44 -12.85 -2.04 7.54
N LYS A 45 -12.61 -3.20 8.13
CA LYS A 45 -13.47 -3.81 9.15
C LYS A 45 -12.61 -4.76 9.99
N GLU A 46 -12.72 -4.69 11.32
CA GLU A 46 -12.14 -5.62 12.31
C GLU A 46 -10.68 -6.08 12.06
N ASP A 47 -10.47 -6.99 11.11
CA ASP A 47 -9.20 -7.62 10.71
C ASP A 47 -8.97 -7.63 9.18
N ALA A 48 -9.71 -6.82 8.41
CA ALA A 48 -9.77 -6.91 6.96
C ALA A 48 -9.82 -5.56 6.24
N LEU A 49 -9.29 -5.54 5.01
CA LEU A 49 -9.38 -4.44 4.06
C LEU A 49 -10.41 -4.77 2.97
N LEU A 50 -11.32 -3.86 2.67
CA LEU A 50 -12.17 -3.97 1.48
C LEU A 50 -11.42 -3.38 0.29
N ILE A 51 -11.03 -4.25 -0.64
CA ILE A 51 -10.31 -3.86 -1.85
C ILE A 51 -11.22 -4.05 -3.06
N ALA A 52 -11.37 -2.99 -3.86
CA ALA A 52 -12.05 -3.04 -5.14
C ALA A 52 -11.04 -3.30 -6.26
N PHE A 53 -11.26 -4.39 -6.99
CA PHE A 53 -10.54 -4.78 -8.20
C PHE A 53 -11.42 -4.52 -9.43
N SER A 54 -10.87 -4.76 -10.63
CA SER A 54 -11.62 -4.63 -11.90
C SER A 54 -12.84 -5.55 -11.99
N PHE A 55 -12.81 -6.71 -11.34
CA PHE A 55 -13.85 -7.74 -11.38
C PHE A 55 -14.78 -7.75 -10.15
N GLY A 56 -14.62 -6.80 -9.22
CA GLY A 56 -15.45 -6.70 -8.01
C GLY A 56 -14.67 -6.33 -6.76
N SER A 57 -15.36 -6.28 -5.62
CA SER A 57 -14.76 -5.96 -4.33
C SER A 57 -14.64 -7.21 -3.46
N ARG A 58 -13.51 -7.35 -2.75
CA ARG A 58 -13.23 -8.47 -1.84
C ARG A 58 -12.73 -7.96 -0.51
N TRP A 59 -13.18 -8.59 0.58
CA TRP A 59 -12.58 -8.42 1.90
C TRP A 59 -11.30 -9.27 1.98
N MET A 60 -10.18 -8.60 2.21
CA MET A 60 -8.84 -9.16 2.24
C MET A 60 -8.33 -9.12 3.68
N LEU A 61 -8.07 -10.30 4.27
CA LEU A 61 -7.68 -10.40 5.67
C LEU A 61 -6.26 -9.86 5.90
N LEU A 62 -6.12 -9.03 6.93
CA LEU A 62 -4.85 -8.67 7.55
C LEU A 62 -4.60 -9.66 8.69
N THR A 63 -3.76 -10.64 8.42
CA THR A 63 -3.28 -11.55 9.46
C THR A 63 -2.07 -10.94 10.19
N GLY A 64 -1.71 -11.56 11.32
CA GLY A 64 -0.47 -11.25 12.02
C GLY A 64 0.71 -12.06 11.46
N GLU A 65 1.92 -11.68 11.89
CA GLU A 65 3.23 -12.14 11.39
C GLU A 65 3.37 -13.65 11.11
N HIS A 66 2.68 -14.52 11.84
CA HIS A 66 2.85 -15.97 11.71
C HIS A 66 1.91 -16.64 10.69
N ARG A 67 1.02 -15.90 10.03
CA ARG A 67 0.06 -16.44 9.05
C ARG A 67 -0.20 -15.53 7.85
N ASP A 68 0.70 -14.59 7.58
CA ASP A 68 0.56 -13.64 6.47
C ASP A 68 0.48 -14.36 5.12
N THR A 69 -0.76 -14.46 4.64
CA THR A 69 -1.10 -14.99 3.32
C THR A 69 -0.87 -13.94 2.25
N TYR A 70 -1.03 -12.67 2.62
CA TYR A 70 -0.87 -11.53 1.73
C TYR A 70 -0.02 -10.44 2.38
N ARG A 71 0.82 -9.80 1.57
CA ARG A 71 1.48 -8.54 1.90
C ARG A 71 0.74 -7.40 1.23
N TYR A 72 0.56 -6.31 1.97
CA TYR A 72 -0.16 -5.12 1.50
C TYR A 72 0.76 -3.90 1.55
N LYS A 73 0.79 -3.12 0.48
CA LYS A 73 1.44 -1.81 0.45
C LYS A 73 0.56 -0.75 -0.19
N LEU A 74 0.37 0.38 0.47
CA LEU A 74 -0.23 1.58 -0.10
C LEU A 74 0.67 2.13 -1.21
N LEU A 75 0.09 2.46 -2.36
CA LEU A 75 0.81 3.10 -3.44
C LEU A 75 0.72 4.62 -3.27
N LEU A 76 1.78 5.20 -2.69
CA LEU A 76 1.84 6.59 -2.27
C LEU A 76 2.91 7.38 -3.05
N HIS A 77 2.91 8.70 -2.88
CA HIS A 77 3.87 9.61 -3.48
C HIS A 77 4.87 10.14 -2.44
N PRO A 78 6.16 10.28 -2.80
CA PRO A 78 7.14 10.87 -1.90
C PRO A 78 6.92 12.38 -1.74
N LEU A 79 7.10 12.87 -0.51
CA LEU A 79 6.91 14.30 -0.17
C LEU A 79 7.84 15.26 -0.93
N SER A 80 9.02 14.81 -1.31
CA SER A 80 9.98 15.63 -2.07
C SER A 80 9.48 16.03 -3.46
N ARG A 81 8.36 15.47 -3.94
CA ARG A 81 7.75 15.76 -5.24
C ARG A 81 6.55 16.71 -5.17
N LEU A 82 6.34 17.40 -4.05
CA LEU A 82 5.29 18.42 -3.92
C LEU A 82 5.51 19.58 -4.91
N THR A 83 4.46 19.98 -5.62
CA THR A 83 4.49 21.16 -6.50
C THR A 83 4.13 22.42 -5.72
N GLU A 84 4.54 23.58 -6.23
CA GLU A 84 4.21 24.88 -5.64
C GLU A 84 2.70 25.08 -5.51
N ASP A 85 1.91 24.69 -6.51
CA ASP A 85 0.45 24.78 -6.49
C ASP A 85 -0.18 23.95 -5.36
N ILE A 86 0.33 22.73 -5.14
CA ILE A 86 -0.17 21.85 -4.08
C ILE A 86 0.14 22.47 -2.72
N MET A 87 1.35 23.01 -2.53
CA MET A 87 1.75 23.67 -1.29
C MET A 87 0.93 24.94 -1.04
N ALA A 88 0.71 25.76 -2.07
CA ALA A 88 -0.12 26.96 -1.99
C ALA A 88 -1.56 26.61 -1.60
N THR A 89 -2.13 25.56 -2.20
CA THR A 89 -3.48 25.08 -1.85
C THR A 89 -3.56 24.62 -0.41
N ALA A 90 -2.57 23.86 0.06
CA ALA A 90 -2.51 23.39 1.44
C ALA A 90 -2.40 24.53 2.45
N ASN A 91 -1.56 25.54 2.17
CA ASN A 91 -1.37 26.72 3.02
C ASN A 91 -2.62 27.61 3.11
N ASN A 92 -3.51 27.53 2.12
CA ASN A 92 -4.78 28.26 2.12
C ASN A 92 -5.91 27.50 2.83
N LEU A 93 -5.66 26.31 3.40
CA LEU A 93 -6.68 25.58 4.15
C LEU A 93 -6.98 26.27 5.50
N PRO A 94 -8.26 26.29 5.92
CA PRO A 94 -8.73 27.09 7.07
C PRO A 94 -8.19 26.63 8.43
N ALA A 95 -7.62 25.42 8.54
CA ALA A 95 -6.91 24.99 9.74
C ALA A 95 -5.75 24.04 9.41
N SER A 96 -4.67 24.14 10.19
CA SER A 96 -3.47 23.32 10.05
C SER A 96 -3.76 21.81 10.15
N GLY A 97 -4.80 21.41 10.89
CA GLY A 97 -5.23 20.02 11.00
C GLY A 97 -5.75 19.40 9.69
N PHE A 98 -6.16 20.21 8.71
CA PHE A 98 -6.64 19.72 7.41
C PHE A 98 -5.51 19.51 6.40
N ILE A 99 -4.32 20.08 6.64
CA ILE A 99 -3.19 20.00 5.73
C ILE A 99 -2.76 18.54 5.52
N SER A 100 -2.57 17.80 6.61
CA SER A 100 -2.20 16.38 6.53
C SER A 100 -3.28 15.55 5.83
N GLN A 101 -4.56 15.82 6.11
CA GLN A 101 -5.67 15.11 5.45
C GLN A 101 -5.76 15.41 3.97
N TYR A 102 -5.44 16.64 3.56
CA TYR A 102 -5.35 17.02 2.15
C TYR A 102 -4.25 16.26 1.43
N TYR A 103 -3.04 16.21 1.99
CA TYR A 103 -1.92 15.47 1.40
C TYR A 103 -2.18 13.96 1.34
N ILE A 104 -2.74 13.39 2.41
CA ILE A 104 -3.16 11.98 2.46
C ILE A 104 -4.21 11.69 1.37
N LYS A 105 -5.20 12.57 1.18
CA LYS A 105 -6.19 12.47 0.10
C LYS A 105 -5.58 12.57 -1.29
N LEU A 106 -4.47 13.28 -1.46
CA LEU A 106 -3.71 13.29 -2.70
C LEU A 106 -2.80 12.07 -2.85
N GLY A 107 -2.52 11.35 -1.75
CA GLY A 107 -1.75 10.11 -1.75
C GLY A 107 -0.29 10.35 -1.43
N PHE A 108 0.07 11.50 -0.86
CA PHE A 108 1.40 11.72 -0.34
C PHE A 108 1.64 10.90 0.92
N ASP A 109 2.86 10.40 1.07
CA ASP A 109 3.27 9.69 2.28
C ASP A 109 3.56 10.70 3.40
N MET A 110 2.65 10.74 4.38
CA MET A 110 2.75 11.64 5.52
C MET A 110 3.18 10.88 6.78
N PRO A 111 3.96 11.50 7.68
CA PRO A 111 4.20 10.97 9.01
C PRO A 111 2.89 10.63 9.72
N VAL A 112 2.84 9.45 10.34
CA VAL A 112 1.65 9.00 11.07
C VAL A 112 1.83 9.16 12.57
N PHE A 113 0.68 9.28 13.25
CA PHE A 113 0.57 9.19 14.70
C PHE A 113 -0.33 7.99 14.99
N ILE A 114 0.19 6.98 15.69
CA ILE A 114 -0.51 5.73 15.97
C ILE A 114 -1.18 5.82 17.35
N ALA A 115 -0.37 5.92 18.41
CA ALA A 115 -0.83 6.07 19.80
C ALA A 115 0.21 6.85 20.62
N PRO A 116 -0.13 7.41 21.80
CA PRO A 116 0.85 8.05 22.67
C PRO A 116 2.06 7.14 22.94
N ASP A 117 3.27 7.72 22.93
CA ASP A 117 4.55 7.04 23.15
C ASP A 117 4.88 5.86 22.22
N HIS A 118 4.10 5.66 21.15
CA HIS A 118 4.36 4.59 20.20
C HIS A 118 5.62 4.88 19.37
N PRO A 119 6.61 3.95 19.29
CA PRO A 119 7.88 4.15 18.58
C PRO A 119 7.76 4.21 17.04
N GLY A 120 6.57 3.95 16.51
CA GLY A 120 6.21 4.21 15.11
C GLY A 120 5.71 5.62 14.81
N ASN A 121 5.48 6.45 15.84
CA ASN A 121 5.05 7.83 15.63
C ASN A 121 6.10 8.65 14.86
N CYS A 122 5.61 9.62 14.10
CA CYS A 122 6.42 10.51 13.26
C CYS A 122 7.18 9.81 12.12
N LYS A 123 7.05 8.49 11.98
CA LYS A 123 7.52 7.75 10.80
C LYS A 123 6.51 7.86 9.67
N THR A 124 6.98 7.84 8.43
CA THR A 124 6.12 7.76 7.24
C THR A 124 5.58 6.34 7.08
N VAL A 125 4.53 6.18 6.27
CA VAL A 125 3.93 4.87 5.99
C VAL A 125 4.94 3.95 5.30
N ALA A 126 5.82 4.49 4.44
CA ALA A 126 6.90 3.73 3.83
C ALA A 126 7.95 3.29 4.86
N GLU A 127 8.32 4.13 5.82
CA GLU A 127 9.25 3.76 6.91
C GLU A 127 8.67 2.68 7.84
N LEU A 128 7.34 2.59 7.90
CA LEU A 128 6.62 1.51 8.58
C LEU A 128 6.47 0.24 7.72
N GLY A 129 7.00 0.24 6.49
CA GLY A 129 6.92 -0.90 5.56
C GLY A 129 5.55 -1.11 4.92
N LEU A 130 4.62 -0.15 5.07
CA LEU A 130 3.23 -0.25 4.61
C LEU A 130 2.97 0.52 3.32
N ALA A 131 3.96 1.14 2.70
CA ALA A 131 3.83 1.84 1.43
C ALA A 131 4.94 1.49 0.43
N ASP A 132 4.63 1.73 -0.84
CA ASP A 132 5.55 1.69 -1.97
C ASP A 132 5.34 2.95 -2.81
N TYR A 133 6.43 3.52 -3.33
CA TYR A 133 6.36 4.74 -4.16
C TYR A 133 6.30 4.45 -5.66
N ARG A 134 6.45 3.19 -6.04
CA ARG A 134 6.30 2.76 -7.43
C ARG A 134 4.83 2.76 -7.83
N SER A 135 4.57 3.11 -9.08
CA SER A 135 3.25 2.99 -9.68
C SER A 135 2.87 1.51 -9.90
N PRO A 136 1.55 1.21 -10.03
CA PRO A 136 1.11 -0.14 -10.42
C PRO A 136 1.82 -0.67 -11.67
N LYS A 137 2.07 0.22 -12.65
CA LYS A 137 2.73 -0.13 -13.91
C LYS A 137 4.18 -0.56 -13.69
N GLU A 138 4.96 0.23 -12.95
CA GLU A 138 6.36 -0.10 -12.63
C GLU A 138 6.47 -1.41 -11.85
N ILE A 139 5.55 -1.65 -10.90
CA ILE A 139 5.51 -2.91 -10.15
C ILE A 139 5.18 -4.09 -11.07
N THR A 140 4.26 -3.90 -12.01
CA THR A 140 3.89 -4.94 -12.98
C THR A 140 5.08 -5.25 -13.89
N GLU A 141 5.69 -4.23 -14.52
CA GLU A 141 6.81 -4.42 -15.44
C GLU A 141 7.99 -5.15 -14.79
N LEU A 142 8.36 -4.81 -13.56
CA LEU A 142 9.45 -5.49 -12.85
C LEU A 142 9.17 -6.97 -12.56
N ASN A 143 7.94 -7.31 -12.16
CA ASN A 143 7.60 -8.69 -11.77
C ASN A 143 7.33 -9.62 -12.97
N TYR A 144 7.01 -9.07 -14.14
CA TYR A 144 6.83 -9.87 -15.36
C TYR A 144 8.14 -10.07 -16.14
N VAL A 145 9.11 -9.15 -16.04
CA VAL A 145 10.43 -9.32 -16.68
C VAL A 145 11.26 -10.43 -16.03
N ASP A 146 11.12 -10.65 -14.72
CA ASP A 146 11.82 -11.74 -14.01
C ASP A 146 11.29 -13.15 -14.33
N ASN A 147 10.05 -13.28 -14.81
CA ASN A 147 9.49 -14.59 -15.17
C ASN A 147 9.90 -15.08 -16.57
N ASP A 148 10.41 -14.19 -17.44
CA ASP A 148 10.84 -14.53 -18.80
C ASP A 148 12.31 -14.95 -18.91
N GLN A 149 13.12 -14.76 -17.86
CA GLN A 149 14.52 -15.24 -17.86
C GLN A 149 14.69 -16.72 -17.48
N GLY A 150 13.60 -17.44 -17.21
CA GLY A 150 13.61 -18.85 -16.79
C GLY A 150 13.51 -19.90 -17.90
N TRP A 151 13.37 -19.52 -19.17
CA TRP A 151 13.18 -20.46 -20.29
C TRP A 151 14.24 -20.34 -21.40
N GLN A 152 15.51 -20.09 -21.04
CA GLN A 152 16.61 -20.47 -21.94
C GLN A 152 16.88 -21.97 -21.81
N THR A 153 16.13 -22.71 -22.62
CA THR A 153 16.26 -24.12 -22.96
C THR A 153 17.71 -24.59 -23.09
N SER A 154 18.12 -25.47 -22.20
CA SER A 154 19.11 -26.51 -22.47
C SER A 154 18.51 -27.48 -23.48
N PHE A 155 18.72 -27.21 -24.77
CA PHE A 155 18.64 -28.21 -25.83
C PHE A 155 19.74 -27.93 -26.85
N SER A 156 20.83 -28.68 -26.73
CA SER A 156 21.70 -29.02 -27.84
C SER A 156 21.97 -30.53 -27.75
N LEU A 157 21.66 -31.18 -28.87
CA LEU A 157 21.64 -32.62 -29.15
C LEU A 157 22.87 -33.41 -28.70
#